data_AF-A0A0E9V5M9-F1
#
_entry.id   AF-A0A0E9V5M9-F1
#
_cell.length_a   1.000
_cell.length_b   1.000
_cell.length_c   1.000
_cell.angle_alpha   90.00
_cell.angle_beta   90.00
_cell.angle_gamma   90.00
#
_symmetry.space_group_name_H-M   'P 1'
#
loop_
_entity.id
_entity.type
_entity.pdbx_description
1 polymer ?
#
loop_
_entity_poly.entity_id
_entity_poly.type
_entity_poly.pdbx_seq_one_letter_code
_entity_poly.pdbx_strand_id
1 'polypeptide(L)' 'MMELVKPSISGPELDKLRVVLLRHCDVNNDGKIQRNELALCLGLKFNQ' A
#
# COMPACT_ATOMS: atom_id res chain seq x y z
N MET A 1 -10.39 -19.57 13.09
CA MET A 1 -9.93 -18.80 11.93
C MET A 1 -9.86 -17.32 12.35
N MET A 2 -8.70 -16.87 12.84
CA MET A 2 -8.26 -15.48 13.08
C MET A 2 -6.89 -15.51 13.79
N GLU A 3 -5.98 -16.38 13.33
CA GLU A 3 -4.58 -16.49 13.83
C GLU A 3 -3.60 -15.89 12.80
N LEU A 4 -4.07 -14.98 11.93
CA LEU A 4 -3.36 -14.58 10.70
C LEU A 4 -2.91 -13.12 10.68
N VAL A 5 -2.86 -12.46 11.83
CA VAL A 5 -2.32 -11.11 11.95
C VAL A 5 -1.49 -11.00 13.22
N LYS A 6 -0.17 -10.83 13.06
CA LYS A 6 0.68 -10.35 14.16
C LYS A 6 0.15 -8.96 14.55
N PRO A 7 -0.32 -8.76 15.79
CA PRO A 7 -0.94 -7.50 16.21
C PRO A 7 0.04 -6.32 16.22
N SER A 8 1.34 -6.62 16.23
CA SER A 8 2.42 -5.63 16.25
C SER A 8 3.33 -5.85 15.06
N ILE A 9 3.17 -5.01 14.04
CA ILE A 9 4.19 -4.83 13.01
C ILE A 9 5.36 -4.09 13.65
N SER A 10 6.58 -4.61 13.50
CA SER A 10 7.77 -3.88 13.95
C SER A 10 8.07 -2.71 13.01
N GLY A 11 8.72 -1.64 13.49
CA GLY A 11 9.10 -0.49 12.65
C GLY A 11 9.82 -0.88 11.34
N PRO A 12 10.78 -1.81 11.35
CA PRO A 12 11.42 -2.31 10.13
C PRO A 12 10.47 -3.09 9.20
N GLU A 13 9.47 -3.78 9.73
CA GLU A 13 8.45 -4.44 8.90
C GLU A 13 7.49 -3.41 8.28
N LEU A 14 7.18 -2.32 9.00
CA LEU A 14 6.40 -1.21 8.46
C LEU A 14 7.14 -0.53 7.29
N ASP A 15 8.45 -0.32 7.42
CA ASP A 15 9.27 0.24 6.34
C ASP A 15 9.32 -0.69 5.12
N LYS A 16 9.47 -2.01 5.33
CA LYS A 16 9.40 -2.98 4.24
C LYS A 16 8.04 -2.94 3.55
N LEU A 17 6.95 -2.90 4.32
CA LEU A 17 5.59 -2.82 3.79
C LEU A 17 5.39 -1.52 2.99
N ARG A 18 5.88 -0.39 3.51
CA ARG A 18 5.86 0.90 2.84
C ARG A 18 6.59 0.85 1.50
N VAL A 19 7.80 0.30 1.45
CA VAL A 19 8.59 0.19 0.21
C VAL A 19 7.88 -0.68 -0.82
N VAL A 20 7.30 -1.81 -0.40
CA VAL A 20 6.55 -2.70 -1.30
C VAL A 20 5.30 -2.02 -1.83
N LEU A 21 4.53 -1.36 -0.97
CA LEU A 21 3.34 -0.62 -1.38
C LEU A 21 3.67 0.53 -2.33
N LEU A 22 4.69 1.34 -2.02
CA LEU A 22 5.13 2.42 -2.90
C LEU A 22 5.61 1.88 -4.26
N ARG A 23 6.41 0.81 -4.31
CA ARG A 23 6.85 0.23 -5.60
C ARG A 23 5.72 -0.17 -6.54
N HIS A 24 4.57 -0.55 -6.00
CA HIS A 24 3.44 -1.00 -6.82
C HIS A 24 2.39 0.11 -7.01
N CYS A 25 2.19 0.98 -6.02
CA CYS A 25 1.10 1.95 -5.99
C CYS A 25 1.56 3.40 -6.27
N ASP A 26 2.84 3.74 -6.11
CA ASP A 26 3.38 5.08 -6.34
C ASP A 26 3.77 5.21 -7.82
N VAL A 27 2.80 5.63 -8.65
CA VAL A 27 2.98 5.68 -10.10
C VAL A 27 3.79 6.91 -10.50
N ASN A 28 3.62 8.01 -9.75
CA ASN A 28 4.33 9.25 -9.99
C ASN A 28 5.69 9.35 -9.28
N ASN A 29 6.05 8.36 -8.44
CA ASN A 29 7.27 8.30 -7.63
C ASN A 29 7.43 9.51 -6.70
N ASP A 30 6.34 10.07 -6.18
CA ASP A 30 6.36 11.22 -5.28
C ASP A 30 6.56 10.83 -3.80
N GLY A 31 6.61 9.52 -3.51
CA GLY A 31 6.76 8.96 -2.17
C GLY A 31 5.46 8.92 -1.36
N LYS A 32 4.32 9.19 -2.00
CA LYS A 32 2.97 9.11 -1.44
C LYS A 32 2.13 8.13 -2.26
N ILE A 33 1.03 7.68 -1.66
CA ILE A 33 0.05 6.84 -2.34
C ILE A 33 -1.25 7.63 -2.33
N GLN A 34 -1.60 8.21 -3.48
CA GLN A 34 -2.88 8.90 -3.64
C GLN A 34 -3.99 7.88 -3.87
N ARG A 35 -5.24 8.24 -3.51
CA ARG A 35 -6.40 7.34 -3.67
C ARG A 35 -6.57 6.86 -5.11
N ASN A 36 -6.24 7.71 -6.06
CA ASN A 36 -6.34 7.44 -7.48
C ASN A 36 -5.31 6.40 -7.93
N GLU A 37 -4.10 6.46 -7.38
CA GLU A 37 -3.03 5.52 -7.70
C GLU A 37 -3.27 4.16 -7.05
N LEU A 38 -3.79 4.15 -5.81
CA LEU A 38 -4.24 2.92 -5.17
C LEU A 38 -5.40 2.27 -5.92
N ALA A 39 -6.37 3.05 -6.40
CA ALA A 39 -7.47 2.56 -7.22
C ALA A 39 -6.97 1.94 -8.53
N LEU A 40 -6.01 2.60 -9.20
CA LEU A 40 -5.37 2.07 -10.40
C LEU A 40 -4.64 0.74 -10.13
N CYS A 41 -3.88 0.68 -9.02
CA CYS A 41 -3.14 -0.51 -8.63
C CYS A 41 -4.06 -1.70 -8.29
N LEU A 42 -5.24 -1.42 -7.73
CA LEU A 42 -6.28 -2.42 -7.42
C LEU A 42 -7.21 -2.73 -8.61
N GLY A 43 -7.00 -2.12 -9.78
CA GLY A 43 -7.88 -2.28 -10.95
C GLY A 43 -9.29 -1.72 -10.74
N LEU A 44 -9.46 -0.84 -9.75
CA LEU A 44 -10.72 -0.18 -9.43
C LEU A 44 -10.86 1.07 -10.30
N LYS A 45 -11.97 1.19 -11.01
CA LYS A 45 -12.33 2.48 -11.64
C LYS A 45 -12.76 3.44 -10.54
N PHE A 46 -11.95 4.46 -10.30
CA PHE A 46 -12.36 5.59 -9.47
C PHE A 46 -13.37 6.40 -10.28
N ASN A 47 -14.66 6.04 -10.16
CA ASN A 47 -15.74 6.85 -10.69
C ASN A 47 -15.87 8.09 -9.80
N GLN A 48 -15.59 9.25 -10.38
CA GLN A 48 -16.07 10.53 -9.85
C GLN A 48 -17.58 10.64 -10.07
#